data_AF-A0A268EJ94-F1
#
_entry.id   AF-A0A268EJ94-F1
#
_cell.length_a   1.000
_cell.length_b   1.000
_cell.length_c   1.000
_cell.angle_alpha   90.00
_cell.angle_beta   90.00
_cell.angle_gamma   90.00
#
_symmetry.space_group_name_H-M   'P 1'
#
loop_
_entity.id
_entity.type
_entity.pdbx_description
1 polymer ?
#
loop_
_entity_poly.entity_id
_entity_poly.type
_entity_poly.pdbx_seq_one_letter_code
_entity_poly.pdbx_strand_id
1 'polypeptide(L)'
;MNVKDFIRQFNARYPDVDRCARNNSREITELEGRLGVPLPQSFRMFLSELSNGMFLLDSEPVGGCSSESPCGEICMTKVILPDLPEQVAVAGLREKVEASRLVSFTMFDAVALSNDHWVFIYEEGTPNDEYRLGFISQRSKSIVTTLPSFEEWLTILWQHDDEEGAGVPVFHALYPNVEERDRLLEQDGGT
;
A
#
# COMPACT_ATOMS: atom_id res chain seq x y z
N MET A 1 8.72 -10.93 6.70
CA MET A 1 7.78 -12.07 6.81
C MET A 1 7.20 -12.32 5.45
N ASN A 2 7.30 -13.54 4.95
CA ASN A 2 6.72 -13.86 3.64
C ASN A 2 5.18 -13.80 3.69
N VAL A 3 4.53 -13.44 2.58
CA VAL A 3 3.07 -13.34 2.50
C VAL A 3 2.34 -14.62 2.92
N LYS A 4 2.87 -15.82 2.62
CA LYS A 4 2.27 -17.08 3.06
C LYS A 4 2.30 -17.24 4.58
N ASP A 5 3.40 -16.85 5.20
CA ASP A 5 3.53 -16.88 6.65
C ASP A 5 2.60 -15.87 7.31
N PHE A 6 2.42 -14.68 6.72
CA PHE A 6 1.43 -13.70 7.15
C PHE A 6 0.02 -14.29 7.08
N ILE A 7 -0.40 -14.80 5.91
CA ILE A 7 -1.75 -15.35 5.71
C ILE A 7 -2.02 -16.50 6.68
N ARG A 8 -1.05 -17.41 6.87
CA ARG A 8 -1.18 -18.51 7.84
C ARG A 8 -1.38 -17.99 9.26
N GLN A 9 -0.57 -17.03 9.69
CA GLN A 9 -0.65 -16.47 11.04
C GLN A 9 -1.93 -15.66 11.25
N PHE A 10 -2.28 -14.82 10.28
CA PHE A 10 -3.52 -14.05 10.26
C PHE A 10 -4.74 -14.98 10.39
N ASN A 11 -4.80 -16.04 9.60
CA ASN A 11 -5.92 -16.99 9.65
C ASN A 11 -6.00 -17.76 10.97
N ALA A 12 -4.86 -18.01 11.62
CA ALA A 12 -4.82 -18.68 12.91
C ALA A 12 -5.25 -17.74 14.06
N ARG A 13 -4.83 -16.48 14.03
CA ARG A 13 -5.11 -15.47 15.07
C ARG A 13 -6.50 -14.85 14.94
N TYR A 14 -6.95 -14.64 13.70
CA TYR A 14 -8.20 -13.97 13.36
C TYR A 14 -9.11 -14.87 12.52
N PRO A 15 -9.59 -16.01 13.04
CA PRO A 15 -10.38 -16.96 12.27
C PRO A 15 -11.70 -16.35 11.78
N ASP A 16 -12.30 -15.47 12.59
CA ASP A 16 -13.66 -14.94 12.42
C ASP A 16 -13.74 -13.65 11.58
N VAL A 17 -12.60 -13.07 11.16
CA VAL A 17 -12.60 -11.89 10.28
C VAL A 17 -13.24 -12.26 8.94
N ASP A 18 -14.21 -11.45 8.50
CA ASP A 18 -14.79 -11.56 7.17
C ASP A 18 -13.75 -11.18 6.12
N ARG A 19 -13.35 -12.18 5.36
CA ARG A 19 -12.38 -12.05 4.28
C ARG A 19 -13.21 -11.97 3.02
N CYS A 20 -13.43 -10.76 2.53
CA CYS A 20 -14.20 -10.51 1.32
C CYS A 20 -13.80 -11.48 0.21
N ALA A 21 -14.75 -11.81 -0.67
CA ALA A 21 -14.59 -12.87 -1.67
C ALA A 21 -13.23 -12.80 -2.36
N ARG A 22 -12.44 -13.87 -2.24
CA ARG A 22 -11.06 -13.93 -2.77
C ARG A 22 -11.05 -13.74 -4.29
N ASN A 23 -10.05 -13.02 -4.80
CA ASN A 23 -9.92 -12.83 -6.23
C ASN A 23 -9.41 -14.10 -6.92
N ASN A 24 -10.02 -14.46 -8.03
CA ASN A 24 -9.48 -15.45 -8.93
C ASN A 24 -8.42 -14.83 -9.87
N SER A 25 -7.61 -15.68 -10.52
CA SER A 25 -6.54 -15.22 -11.40
C SER A 25 -7.03 -14.34 -12.56
N ARG A 26 -8.29 -14.49 -13.00
CA ARG A 26 -8.87 -13.69 -14.08
C ARG A 26 -9.15 -12.27 -13.62
N GLU A 27 -9.70 -12.07 -12.42
CA GLU A 27 -9.97 -10.72 -11.86
C GLU A 27 -8.66 -9.94 -11.68
N ILE A 28 -7.62 -10.60 -11.17
CA ILE A 28 -6.28 -10.01 -11.04
C ILE A 28 -5.72 -9.62 -12.41
N THR A 29 -5.82 -10.51 -13.40
CA THR A 29 -5.35 -10.22 -14.78
C THR A 29 -6.11 -9.06 -15.40
N GLU A 30 -7.43 -8.98 -15.19
CA GLU A 30 -8.25 -7.88 -15.70
C GLU A 30 -7.88 -6.55 -15.02
N LEU A 31 -7.56 -6.56 -13.72
CA LEU A 31 -7.03 -5.41 -12.99
C LEU A 31 -5.67 -4.98 -13.55
N GLU A 32 -4.70 -5.89 -13.67
CA GLU A 32 -3.37 -5.60 -14.25
C GLU A 32 -3.50 -5.01 -15.67
N GLY A 33 -4.45 -5.50 -16.47
CA GLY A 33 -4.78 -4.94 -17.78
C GLY A 33 -5.31 -3.49 -17.73
N ARG A 34 -6.08 -3.12 -16.70
CA ARG A 34 -6.53 -1.73 -16.49
C ARG A 34 -5.42 -0.82 -15.97
N LEU A 35 -4.57 -1.34 -15.08
CA LEU A 35 -3.42 -0.62 -14.53
C LEU A 35 -2.33 -0.40 -15.60
N GLY A 36 -2.24 -1.29 -16.59
CA GLY A 36 -1.18 -1.27 -17.60
C GLY A 36 0.17 -1.76 -17.07
N VAL A 37 0.22 -2.30 -15.86
CA VAL A 37 1.42 -2.84 -15.20
C VAL A 37 1.06 -4.09 -14.39
N PRO A 38 1.98 -5.08 -14.27
CA PRO A 38 1.75 -6.25 -13.43
C PRO A 38 1.90 -5.90 -11.95
N LEU A 39 1.15 -6.60 -11.09
CA LEU A 39 1.24 -6.49 -9.63
C LEU A 39 2.32 -7.45 -9.08
N PRO A 40 2.94 -7.11 -7.93
CA PRO A 40 3.89 -8.01 -7.27
C PRO A 40 3.32 -9.40 -7.04
N GLN A 41 4.15 -10.44 -7.21
CA GLN A 41 3.74 -11.83 -6.97
C GLN A 41 3.17 -12.03 -5.54
N SER A 42 3.83 -11.45 -4.55
CA SER A 42 3.42 -11.48 -3.13
C SER A 42 2.04 -10.85 -2.94
N PHE A 43 1.79 -9.72 -3.60
CA PHE A 43 0.51 -9.03 -3.52
C PHE A 43 -0.62 -9.77 -4.27
N ARG A 44 -0.34 -10.36 -5.43
CA ARG A 44 -1.30 -11.25 -6.12
C ARG A 44 -1.70 -12.45 -5.26
N MET A 45 -0.74 -13.01 -4.53
CA MET A 45 -1.00 -14.09 -3.56
C MET A 45 -1.89 -13.59 -2.42
N PHE A 46 -1.61 -12.41 -1.87
CA PHE A 46 -2.48 -11.78 -0.87
C PHE A 46 -3.92 -11.62 -1.36
N LEU A 47 -4.13 -11.09 -2.57
CA LEU A 47 -5.46 -10.85 -3.14
C LEU A 47 -6.24 -12.15 -3.43
N SER A 48 -5.53 -13.24 -3.73
CA SER A 48 -6.14 -14.53 -4.10
C SER A 48 -6.32 -15.49 -2.92
N GLU A 49 -5.48 -15.38 -1.89
CA GLU A 49 -5.51 -16.29 -0.74
C GLU A 49 -6.10 -15.65 0.53
N LEU A 50 -6.00 -14.32 0.69
CA LEU A 50 -6.52 -13.61 1.85
C LEU A 50 -7.83 -12.88 1.57
N SER A 51 -7.79 -11.73 0.86
CA SER A 51 -8.98 -10.87 0.68
C SER A 51 -8.94 -10.04 -0.61
N ASN A 52 -10.11 -9.80 -1.19
CA ASN A 52 -10.31 -8.81 -2.26
C ASN A 52 -10.57 -7.42 -1.68
N GLY A 53 -9.54 -6.85 -1.08
CA GLY A 53 -9.63 -5.60 -0.33
C GLY A 53 -10.23 -5.81 1.06
N MET A 54 -9.67 -5.10 2.04
CA MET A 54 -10.11 -5.14 3.44
C MET A 54 -9.46 -4.02 4.21
N PHE A 55 -10.08 -3.66 5.32
CA PHE A 55 -9.41 -2.89 6.37
C PHE A 55 -8.55 -3.86 7.17
N LEU A 56 -7.30 -4.03 6.76
CA LEU A 56 -6.39 -5.05 7.30
C LEU A 56 -5.96 -4.67 8.72
N LEU A 57 -6.13 -5.60 9.67
CA LEU A 57 -5.83 -5.39 11.10
C LEU A 57 -6.41 -4.09 11.65
N ASP A 58 -7.63 -3.75 11.23
CA ASP A 58 -8.34 -2.53 11.57
C ASP A 58 -7.52 -1.23 11.41
N SER A 59 -6.55 -1.21 10.49
CA SER A 59 -5.57 -0.11 10.38
C SER A 59 -5.13 0.23 8.97
N GLU A 60 -5.26 -0.66 7.98
CA GLU A 60 -4.78 -0.38 6.62
C GLU A 60 -5.88 -0.66 5.57
N PRO A 61 -6.38 0.36 4.84
CA PRO A 61 -7.45 0.20 3.85
C PRO A 61 -6.89 -0.33 2.53
N VAL A 62 -6.61 -1.63 2.48
CA VAL A 62 -6.08 -2.30 1.29
C VAL A 62 -7.19 -2.44 0.25
N GLY A 63 -6.93 -1.95 -0.97
CA GLY A 63 -7.86 -2.02 -2.09
C GLY A 63 -7.99 -3.42 -2.69
N GLY A 64 -9.09 -3.65 -3.42
CA GLY A 64 -9.37 -4.89 -4.16
C GLY A 64 -9.24 -4.75 -5.69
N CYS A 65 -9.65 -5.78 -6.42
CA CYS A 65 -9.66 -5.82 -7.88
C CYS A 65 -10.90 -5.19 -8.53
N SER A 66 -11.86 -4.71 -7.73
CA SER A 66 -13.04 -4.01 -8.23
C SER A 66 -13.46 -2.88 -7.30
N SER A 67 -14.23 -1.94 -7.85
CA SER A 67 -14.86 -0.84 -7.11
C SER A 67 -15.88 -1.30 -6.06
N GLU A 68 -16.29 -2.57 -6.11
CA GLU A 68 -17.19 -3.18 -5.12
C GLU A 68 -16.44 -3.71 -3.89
N SER A 69 -15.10 -3.72 -3.91
CA SER A 69 -14.31 -4.08 -2.74
C SER A 69 -14.51 -3.07 -1.60
N PRO A 70 -14.43 -3.49 -0.32
CA PRO A 70 -14.81 -2.64 0.81
C PRO A 70 -14.04 -1.33 0.91
N CYS A 71 -12.78 -1.33 0.50
CA CYS A 71 -11.90 -0.16 0.55
C CYS A 71 -11.77 0.55 -0.81
N GLY A 72 -12.32 -0.01 -1.89
CA GLY A 72 -12.17 0.50 -3.25
C GLY A 72 -11.11 -0.22 -4.08
N GLU A 73 -11.08 0.07 -5.38
CA GLU A 73 -10.24 -0.62 -6.35
C GLU A 73 -8.79 -0.11 -6.34
N ILE A 74 -7.83 -1.03 -6.37
CA ILE A 74 -6.42 -0.75 -6.67
C ILE A 74 -6.34 0.05 -7.98
N CYS A 75 -5.62 1.17 -7.95
CA CYS A 75 -5.60 2.09 -9.08
C CYS A 75 -4.28 2.86 -9.17
N MET A 76 -4.05 3.52 -10.30
CA MET A 76 -2.95 4.47 -10.41
C MET A 76 -3.14 5.62 -9.41
N THR A 77 -2.07 6.08 -8.77
CA THR A 77 -2.13 7.14 -7.74
C THR A 77 -2.85 8.41 -8.20
N LYS A 78 -2.78 8.74 -9.49
CA LYS A 78 -3.47 9.89 -10.08
C LYS A 78 -4.99 9.81 -10.06
N VAL A 79 -5.56 8.63 -9.83
CA VAL A 79 -7.00 8.47 -9.57
C VAL A 79 -7.36 9.03 -8.19
N ILE A 80 -6.51 8.81 -7.19
CA ILE A 80 -6.67 9.30 -5.81
C ILE A 80 -6.21 10.76 -5.68
N LEU A 81 -5.11 11.12 -6.35
CA LEU A 81 -4.50 12.46 -6.37
C LEU A 81 -4.38 12.98 -7.82
N PRO A 82 -5.45 13.53 -8.41
CA PRO A 82 -5.44 14.01 -9.81
C PRO A 82 -4.45 15.15 -10.08
N ASP A 83 -4.06 15.88 -9.05
CA ASP A 83 -3.11 16.99 -9.08
C ASP A 83 -1.65 16.57 -8.83
N LEU A 84 -1.37 15.27 -8.72
CA LEU A 84 -0.01 14.75 -8.55
C LEU A 84 0.88 15.10 -9.77
N PRO A 85 2.10 15.64 -9.57
CA PRO A 85 2.99 15.99 -10.66
C PRO A 85 3.39 14.75 -11.47
N GLU A 86 3.74 14.93 -12.75
CA GLU A 86 4.23 13.83 -13.61
C GLU A 86 5.49 13.16 -13.05
N GLN A 87 6.33 13.94 -12.38
CA GLN A 87 7.57 13.51 -11.77
C GLN A 87 7.48 13.75 -10.27
N VAL A 88 7.33 12.67 -9.52
CA VAL A 88 7.16 12.66 -8.06
C VAL A 88 8.52 12.49 -7.43
N ALA A 89 8.92 13.43 -6.57
CA ALA A 89 10.18 13.34 -5.87
C ALA A 89 10.13 12.32 -4.73
N VAL A 90 11.27 11.69 -4.46
CA VAL A 90 11.44 10.81 -3.29
C VAL A 90 12.26 11.58 -2.24
N ALA A 91 11.63 11.87 -1.09
CA ALA A 91 12.24 12.66 -0.02
C ALA A 91 13.56 12.01 0.46
N GLY A 92 14.56 12.85 0.69
CA GLY A 92 15.90 12.40 1.09
C GLY A 92 16.74 11.77 -0.02
N LEU A 93 16.19 11.59 -1.23
CA LEU A 93 16.90 11.07 -2.40
C LEU A 93 16.93 12.08 -3.54
N ARG A 94 17.96 12.03 -4.39
CA ARG A 94 18.00 12.76 -5.67
C ARG A 94 17.28 11.98 -6.78
N GLU A 95 16.13 11.43 -6.45
CA GLU A 95 15.35 10.55 -7.29
C GLU A 95 13.99 11.16 -7.59
N LYS A 96 13.53 10.97 -8.83
CA LYS A 96 12.14 11.25 -9.23
C LYS A 96 11.56 10.03 -9.92
N VAL A 97 10.30 9.76 -9.62
CA VAL A 97 9.53 8.64 -10.16
C VAL A 97 8.39 9.19 -11.01
N GLU A 98 8.19 8.62 -12.19
CA GLU A 98 7.04 8.99 -13.01
C GLU A 98 5.74 8.54 -12.35
N ALA A 99 4.74 9.43 -12.29
CA ALA A 99 3.44 9.13 -11.67
C ALA A 99 2.70 7.96 -12.35
N SER A 100 2.98 7.70 -13.63
CA SER A 100 2.49 6.53 -14.38
C SER A 100 3.05 5.19 -13.87
N ARG A 101 4.02 5.21 -12.96
CA ARG A 101 4.65 4.02 -12.35
C ARG A 101 4.17 3.78 -10.92
N LEU A 102 3.24 4.60 -10.42
CA LEU A 102 2.79 4.58 -9.03
C LEU A 102 1.40 3.96 -8.92
N VAL A 103 1.35 2.72 -8.44
CA VAL A 103 0.12 1.94 -8.25
C VAL A 103 -0.26 1.95 -6.78
N SER A 104 -1.39 2.56 -6.43
CA SER A 104 -1.90 2.61 -5.06
C SER A 104 -2.51 1.29 -4.67
N PHE A 105 -2.10 0.77 -3.50
CA PHE A 105 -2.69 -0.44 -2.94
C PHE A 105 -3.38 -0.19 -1.60
N THR A 106 -3.09 0.91 -0.90
CA THR A 106 -3.96 1.45 0.14
C THR A 106 -4.72 2.66 -0.38
N MET A 107 -5.97 2.84 0.02
CA MET A 107 -6.87 3.79 -0.65
C MET A 107 -6.97 5.18 0.01
N PHE A 108 -6.63 5.28 1.29
CA PHE A 108 -6.62 6.53 2.07
C PHE A 108 -5.84 6.31 3.39
N ASP A 109 -5.65 7.36 4.18
CA ASP A 109 -5.09 7.25 5.52
C ASP A 109 -6.16 6.77 6.52
N ALA A 110 -5.89 5.67 7.22
CA ALA A 110 -6.83 5.09 8.18
C ALA A 110 -7.10 5.95 9.41
N VAL A 111 -6.18 6.85 9.76
CA VAL A 111 -6.18 7.61 11.03
C VAL A 111 -6.47 9.09 10.79
N ALA A 112 -6.06 9.62 9.64
CA ALA A 112 -6.29 11.00 9.24
C ALA A 112 -7.32 11.11 8.11
N LEU A 113 -8.06 12.22 8.04
CA LEU A 113 -8.86 12.57 6.86
C LEU A 113 -7.94 13.07 5.75
N SER A 114 -7.09 12.18 5.21
CA SER A 114 -6.18 12.47 4.11
C SER A 114 -6.17 11.33 3.09
N ASN A 115 -5.74 11.69 1.89
CA ASN A 115 -5.44 10.77 0.80
C ASN A 115 -3.95 10.40 0.80
N ASP A 116 -3.29 10.40 1.96
CA ASP A 116 -1.95 9.83 2.09
C ASP A 116 -2.06 8.31 1.93
N HIS A 117 -1.16 7.69 1.17
CA HIS A 117 -1.29 6.27 0.85
C HIS A 117 0.01 5.61 0.41
N TRP A 118 0.06 4.30 0.57
CA TRP A 118 1.10 3.44 0.03
C TRP A 118 0.86 3.09 -1.44
N VAL A 119 1.95 3.16 -2.21
CA VAL A 119 2.02 2.79 -3.62
C VAL A 119 3.12 1.77 -3.86
N PHE A 120 2.93 0.90 -4.85
CA PHE A 120 4.01 0.20 -5.53
C PHE A 120 4.70 1.15 -6.51
N ILE A 121 6.03 1.10 -6.54
CA ILE A 121 6.85 1.84 -7.52
C ILE A 121 7.25 0.86 -8.62
N TYR A 122 6.46 0.81 -9.70
CA TYR A 122 6.66 -0.13 -10.81
C TYR A 122 8.03 0.04 -11.48
N GLU A 123 8.85 -0.99 -11.41
CA GLU A 123 10.20 -1.03 -11.98
C GLU A 123 10.33 -2.21 -12.96
N GLU A 124 10.42 -1.91 -14.26
CA GLU A 124 10.51 -2.94 -15.31
C GLU A 124 11.76 -3.81 -15.12
N GLY A 125 11.60 -5.12 -15.30
CA GLY A 125 12.68 -6.10 -15.14
C GLY A 125 12.95 -6.52 -13.70
N THR A 126 12.16 -6.04 -12.72
CA THR A 126 12.23 -6.50 -11.34
C THR A 126 11.80 -7.97 -11.24
N PRO A 127 12.60 -8.88 -10.65
CA PRO A 127 12.23 -10.28 -10.50
C PRO A 127 10.91 -10.45 -9.76
N ASN A 128 10.01 -11.27 -10.32
CA ASN A 128 8.66 -11.54 -9.77
C ASN A 128 7.81 -10.29 -9.52
N ASP A 129 8.14 -9.17 -10.18
CA ASP A 129 7.42 -7.91 -10.03
C ASP A 129 7.45 -7.38 -8.58
N GLU A 130 8.41 -7.82 -7.75
CA GLU A 130 8.50 -7.42 -6.34
C GLU A 130 9.08 -6.01 -6.18
N TYR A 131 8.20 -5.03 -6.39
CA TYR A 131 8.54 -3.62 -6.32
C TYR A 131 8.75 -3.12 -4.90
N ARG A 132 9.62 -2.13 -4.76
CA ARG A 132 9.64 -1.27 -3.56
C ARG A 132 8.35 -0.47 -3.44
N LEU A 133 8.07 -0.03 -2.23
CA LEU A 133 6.92 0.80 -1.91
C LEU A 133 7.34 2.25 -1.68
N GLY A 134 6.42 3.16 -1.92
CA GLY A 134 6.49 4.54 -1.46
C GLY A 134 5.25 4.90 -0.65
N PHE A 135 5.40 5.77 0.35
CA PHE A 135 4.28 6.44 0.98
C PHE A 135 4.14 7.85 0.39
N ILE A 136 3.04 8.11 -0.31
CA ILE A 136 2.76 9.41 -0.92
C ILE A 136 2.05 10.30 0.08
N SER A 137 2.59 11.51 0.27
CA SER A 137 1.86 12.56 0.95
C SER A 137 0.98 13.35 -0.01
N GLN A 138 -0.32 13.46 0.29
CA GLN A 138 -1.24 14.39 -0.34
C GLN A 138 -0.78 15.84 -0.21
N ARG A 139 -0.11 16.20 0.88
CA ARG A 139 0.29 17.59 1.17
C ARG A 139 1.48 18.01 0.32
N SER A 140 2.61 17.29 0.40
CA SER A 140 3.83 17.62 -0.34
C SER A 140 3.88 17.04 -1.75
N LYS A 141 2.91 16.20 -2.14
CA LYS A 141 2.86 15.51 -3.44
C LYS A 141 4.14 14.74 -3.77
N SER A 142 4.80 14.25 -2.73
CA SER A 142 6.10 13.57 -2.78
C SER A 142 6.01 12.20 -2.09
N ILE A 143 6.90 11.29 -2.45
CA ILE A 143 7.10 10.04 -1.71
C ILE A 143 7.98 10.35 -0.50
N VAL A 144 7.42 10.28 0.71
CA VAL A 144 8.09 10.74 1.94
C VAL A 144 8.88 9.65 2.65
N THR A 145 8.56 8.38 2.36
CA THR A 145 9.32 7.22 2.83
C THR A 145 9.18 6.06 1.83
N THR A 146 10.12 5.12 1.89
CA THR A 146 10.12 3.92 1.06
C THR A 146 10.34 2.66 1.88
N LEU A 147 9.79 1.55 1.41
CA LEU A 147 10.04 0.21 1.93
C LEU A 147 10.51 -0.70 0.80
N PRO A 148 11.36 -1.71 1.08
CA PRO A 148 11.94 -2.54 0.03
C PRO A 148 10.92 -3.46 -0.66
N SER A 149 9.81 -3.83 -0.01
CA SER A 149 8.79 -4.72 -0.58
C SER A 149 7.47 -4.70 0.19
N PHE A 150 6.43 -5.29 -0.43
CA PHE A 150 5.16 -5.59 0.23
C PHE A 150 5.31 -6.47 1.48
N GLU A 151 6.22 -7.45 1.42
CA GLU A 151 6.46 -8.36 2.54
C GLU A 151 7.11 -7.65 3.74
N GLU A 152 7.94 -6.64 3.50
CA GLU A 152 8.47 -5.79 4.58
C GLU A 152 7.35 -4.96 5.21
N TRP A 153 6.46 -4.39 4.39
CA TRP A 153 5.28 -3.68 4.87
C TRP A 153 4.37 -4.56 5.73
N LEU A 154 4.09 -5.80 5.30
CA LEU A 154 3.35 -6.79 6.11
C LEU A 154 4.08 -7.14 7.42
N THR A 155 5.41 -7.13 7.42
CA THR A 155 6.21 -7.41 8.61
C THR A 155 6.03 -6.33 9.65
N ILE A 156 6.13 -5.06 9.23
CA ILE A 156 5.94 -3.91 10.12
C ILE A 156 4.50 -3.90 10.63
N LEU A 157 3.52 -4.06 9.74
CA LEU A 157 2.11 -4.09 10.13
C LEU A 157 1.85 -5.16 11.20
N TRP A 158 2.35 -6.38 10.99
CA TRP A 158 2.16 -7.49 11.93
C TRP A 158 2.91 -7.31 13.26
N GLN A 159 4.11 -6.72 13.24
CA GLN A 159 4.87 -6.46 14.47
C GLN A 159 4.22 -5.41 15.37
N HIS A 160 3.41 -4.53 14.78
CA HIS A 160 2.70 -3.46 15.45
C HIS A 160 1.20 -3.74 15.63
N ASP A 161 0.78 -4.97 15.37
CA ASP A 161 -0.55 -5.47 15.66
C ASP A 161 -0.67 -5.87 17.14
N ASP A 162 -1.30 -5.00 17.93
CA ASP A 162 -1.64 -5.29 19.32
C ASP A 162 -3.00 -6.00 19.38
N GLU A 163 -2.99 -7.24 19.86
CA GLU A 163 -4.16 -8.13 19.97
C GLU A 163 -5.28 -7.51 20.84
N GLU A 164 -4.92 -6.59 21.75
CA GLU A 164 -5.83 -5.88 22.66
C GLU A 164 -6.00 -4.39 22.31
N GLY A 165 -5.32 -3.89 21.27
CA GLY A 165 -5.26 -2.49 20.90
C GLY A 165 -5.87 -2.18 19.52
N ALA A 166 -5.88 -0.91 19.15
CA ALA A 166 -6.16 -0.53 17.75
C ALA A 166 -4.90 -0.77 16.92
N GLY A 167 -5.04 -1.41 15.77
CA GLY A 167 -3.93 -1.59 14.83
C GLY A 167 -3.29 -0.25 14.47
N VAL A 168 -1.97 -0.25 14.32
CA VAL A 168 -1.21 0.95 13.97
C VAL A 168 -0.85 0.91 12.48
N PRO A 169 -1.26 1.89 11.66
CA PRO A 169 -0.85 1.94 10.26
C PRO A 169 0.67 1.96 10.13
N VAL A 170 1.19 1.36 9.06
CA VAL A 170 2.64 1.17 8.84
C VAL A 170 3.40 2.49 8.87
N PHE A 171 2.85 3.57 8.30
CA PHE A 171 3.51 4.88 8.36
C PHE A 171 3.62 5.39 9.81
N HIS A 172 2.61 5.17 10.63
CA HIS A 172 2.60 5.57 12.04
C HIS A 172 3.50 4.68 12.89
N ALA A 173 3.63 3.40 12.53
CA ALA A 173 4.58 2.47 13.16
C ALA A 173 6.04 2.86 12.87
N LEU A 174 6.35 3.26 11.63
CA LEU A 174 7.66 3.74 11.22
C LEU A 174 8.05 5.05 11.91
N TYR A 175 7.08 5.94 12.09
CA TYR A 175 7.28 7.27 12.67
C TYR A 175 6.29 7.50 13.83
N PRO A 176 6.57 6.96 15.04
CA PRO A 176 5.64 7.05 16.17
C PRO A 176 5.41 8.48 16.67
N ASN A 177 6.36 9.38 16.45
CA ASN A 177 6.30 10.77 16.87
C ASN A 177 5.46 11.62 15.90
N VAL A 178 4.46 12.34 16.41
CA VAL A 178 3.56 13.20 15.62
C VAL A 178 4.33 14.32 14.90
N GLU A 179 5.22 15.02 15.59
CA GLU A 179 5.98 16.13 14.99
C GLU A 179 6.90 15.66 13.87
N GLU A 180 7.47 14.46 14.00
CA GLU A 180 8.27 13.85 12.95
C GLU A 180 7.41 13.51 11.72
N ARG A 181 6.23 12.92 11.92
CA ARG A 181 5.27 12.67 10.83
C ARG A 181 4.89 13.95 10.11
N ASP A 182 4.49 14.98 10.85
CA ASP A 182 4.09 16.26 10.27
C ASP A 182 5.22 16.86 9.44
N ARG A 183 6.47 16.84 9.96
CA ARG A 183 7.64 17.30 9.19
C ARG A 183 7.86 16.49 7.92
N LEU A 184 7.69 15.17 7.95
CA LEU A 184 7.86 14.32 6.77
C LEU A 184 6.77 14.60 5.72
N LEU A 185 5.51 14.73 6.14
CA LEU A 185 4.39 15.03 5.25
C LEU A 185 4.47 16.43 4.64
N GLU A 186 5.20 17.35 5.28
CA GLU A 186 5.48 18.70 4.77
C GLU A 186 6.76 18.81 3.93
N GLN A 187 7.60 17.77 3.87
CA GLN A 187 8.82 17.81 3.08
C GLN A 187 8.49 17.84 1.58
N ASP A 188 8.67 19.00 0.97
CA ASP A 188 8.81 19.10 -0.48
C ASP A 188 10.06 18.31 -0.90
N GLY A 189 9.93 17.38 -1.85
CA GLY A 189 11.06 16.63 -2.39
C GLY A 189 12.03 17.45 -3.26
N GLY A 190 12.22 18.74 -2.95
CA GLY A 190 13.00 19.70 -3.72
C GLY A 190 14.26 20.20 -3.01
N THR A 191 15.42 19.68 -3.44
CA THR A 191 16.63 20.48 -3.74
C THR A 191 17.34 19.91 -4.95
#